data_AF-A0A9R1NTL7-F1
#
_entry.id   AF-A0A9R1NTL7-F1
#
_cell.length_a   1.000
_cell.length_b   1.000
_cell.length_c   1.000
_cell.angle_alpha   90.00
_cell.angle_beta   90.00
_cell.angle_gamma   90.00
#
_symmetry.space_group_name_H-M   'P 1'
#
loop_
_entity.id
_entity.type
_entity.pdbx_description
1 polymer ?
#
loop_
_entity_poly.entity_id
_entity_poly.type
_entity_poly.pdbx_seq_one_letter_code
_entity_poly.pdbx_strand_id
1 'polypeptide(L)'
;MASTSCFLHQSTARLAASARPAPAVGRTQLFVCKAQKNDEAASDAAVVTSRRAALSLLAGAAAIAVKEREFPGQVLRYEDNFDATSNLSVIINPTTKKTITDYGSPEEFLSQVGFLLGQQSYGGKTDSEGGFESDAVATANVLESSAPVVDGKQYYSITVLTRTADGDEGGKHQLITATVADGKLYVCKAQAGDKRWFKGAKKFVENAAGSFSVA
;
A
#
# COMPACT_ATOMS: atom_id res chain seq x y z
N MET A 1 7.21 -50.31 -49.09
CA MET A 1 7.36 -48.95 -48.50
C MET A 1 8.10 -49.16 -47.17
N ALA A 2 9.43 -49.16 -47.16
CA ALA A 2 10.31 -47.99 -46.90
C ALA A 2 9.83 -47.19 -45.66
N SER A 3 10.60 -46.97 -44.59
CA SER A 3 12.05 -46.79 -44.54
C SER A 3 12.60 -46.93 -43.10
N THR A 4 13.72 -47.67 -43.00
CA THR A 4 14.97 -47.40 -42.27
C THR A 4 15.00 -46.84 -40.83
N SER A 5 15.50 -47.70 -39.92
CA SER A 5 16.25 -47.37 -38.72
C SER A 5 17.66 -46.85 -39.04
N CYS A 6 18.17 -45.87 -38.29
CA CYS A 6 19.60 -45.58 -38.17
C CYS A 6 19.97 -45.30 -36.71
N PHE A 7 20.76 -46.20 -36.12
CA PHE A 7 21.63 -45.91 -34.98
C PHE A 7 22.90 -45.25 -35.49
N LEU A 8 23.36 -44.19 -34.83
CA LEU A 8 24.76 -43.78 -34.83
C LEU A 8 25.13 -43.14 -33.49
N HIS A 9 26.30 -43.56 -33.02
CA HIS A 9 26.91 -43.31 -31.72
C HIS A 9 27.65 -41.98 -31.65
N GLN A 10 27.67 -41.43 -30.42
CA GLN A 10 28.71 -40.62 -29.75
C GLN A 10 29.23 -39.31 -30.36
N SER A 11 29.16 -38.25 -29.55
CA SER A 11 30.30 -37.36 -29.27
C SER A 11 30.09 -36.60 -27.96
N THR A 12 31.05 -36.75 -27.05
CA THR A 12 31.20 -35.99 -25.80
C THR A 12 31.62 -34.55 -26.09
N ALA A 13 30.90 -33.57 -25.53
CA ALA A 13 31.45 -32.25 -25.23
C ALA A 13 30.75 -31.66 -24.00
N ARG A 14 31.47 -31.67 -22.87
CA ARG A 14 31.12 -30.93 -21.66
C ARG A 14 31.39 -29.45 -21.93
N LEU A 15 30.33 -28.64 -21.99
CA LEU A 15 30.44 -27.20 -21.82
C LEU A 15 29.95 -26.87 -20.40
N ALA A 16 30.92 -26.59 -19.53
CA ALA A 16 30.65 -26.01 -18.23
C ALA A 16 30.12 -24.58 -18.43
N ALA A 17 28.82 -24.40 -18.28
CA ALA A 17 28.24 -23.07 -18.12
C ALA A 17 28.55 -22.59 -16.69
N SER A 18 29.39 -21.57 -16.58
CA SER A 18 29.63 -20.82 -15.35
C SER A 18 28.31 -20.24 -14.85
N ALA A 19 27.70 -20.87 -13.85
CA ALA A 19 26.57 -20.30 -13.12
C ALA A 19 27.06 -19.06 -12.34
N ARG A 20 26.72 -17.88 -12.84
CA ARG A 20 26.77 -16.66 -12.01
C ARG A 20 25.66 -16.79 -10.95
N PRO A 21 25.94 -16.54 -9.66
CA PRO A 21 24.87 -16.45 -8.67
C PRO A 21 23.99 -15.25 -9.03
N ALA A 22 22.71 -15.53 -9.30
CA ALA A 22 21.68 -14.49 -9.32
C ALA A 22 21.56 -13.90 -7.90
N PRO A 23 21.41 -12.58 -7.75
CA PRO A 23 21.16 -12.00 -6.45
C PRO A 23 19.85 -12.55 -5.88
N ALA A 24 19.87 -12.96 -4.61
CA ALA A 24 18.70 -13.39 -3.89
C ALA A 24 17.68 -12.25 -3.84
N VAL A 25 16.55 -12.40 -4.52
CA VAL A 25 15.40 -11.52 -4.37
C VAL A 25 14.92 -11.65 -2.94
N GLY A 26 14.99 -10.55 -2.20
CA GLY A 26 14.55 -10.49 -0.80
C GLY A 26 13.12 -10.97 -0.66
N ARG A 27 12.89 -11.77 0.39
CA ARG A 27 11.59 -12.32 0.77
C ARG A 27 10.58 -11.17 0.92
N THR A 28 9.68 -11.02 -0.06
CA THR A 28 8.54 -10.10 0.00
C THR A 28 7.71 -10.47 1.23
N GLN A 29 7.65 -9.58 2.23
CA GLN A 29 6.81 -9.81 3.40
C GLN A 29 5.35 -9.64 2.98
N LEU A 30 4.65 -10.78 2.88
CA LEU A 30 3.21 -10.85 2.59
C LEU A 30 2.46 -10.61 3.91
N PHE A 31 1.70 -9.51 3.99
CA PHE A 31 0.91 -9.21 5.18
C PHE A 31 -0.52 -9.72 5.02
N VAL A 32 -0.96 -10.57 5.96
CA VAL A 32 -2.33 -11.10 6.05
C VAL A 32 -3.10 -10.30 7.11
N CYS A 33 -4.07 -9.49 6.68
CA CYS A 33 -4.84 -8.61 7.55
C CYS A 33 -5.83 -9.40 8.45
N LYS A 34 -5.69 -9.34 9.78
CA LYS A 34 -6.61 -9.93 10.77
C LYS A 34 -7.27 -8.86 11.66
N ALA A 35 -8.40 -9.22 12.27
CA ALA A 35 -9.36 -8.31 12.92
C ALA A 35 -8.93 -7.75 14.31
N GLN A 36 -9.23 -6.48 14.58
CA GLN A 36 -9.19 -5.85 15.91
C GLN A 36 -10.37 -4.85 16.08
N LYS A 37 -10.77 -4.60 17.34
CA LYS A 37 -11.99 -3.90 17.78
C LYS A 37 -11.71 -2.42 18.13
N ASN A 38 -12.63 -1.52 17.76
CA ASN A 38 -12.50 -0.06 17.82
C ASN A 38 -13.23 0.56 19.03
N ASP A 39 -12.67 1.61 19.62
CA ASP A 39 -13.34 2.55 20.54
C ASP A 39 -13.02 4.02 20.15
N GLU A 40 -14.01 4.91 20.24
CA GLU A 40 -14.01 6.30 19.73
C GLU A 40 -13.65 7.36 20.80
N ALA A 41 -12.95 8.42 20.37
CA ALA A 41 -13.08 9.78 20.93
C ALA A 41 -12.50 10.83 19.95
N ALA A 42 -13.28 11.86 19.64
CA ALA A 42 -12.89 12.99 18.78
C ALA A 42 -12.52 14.23 19.61
N SER A 43 -11.53 15.01 19.18
CA SER A 43 -11.47 16.47 19.40
C SER A 43 -10.39 17.18 18.57
N ASP A 44 -10.71 18.43 18.24
CA ASP A 44 -9.99 19.45 17.47
C ASP A 44 -8.46 19.48 17.63
N ALA A 45 -7.76 19.64 16.51
CA ALA A 45 -6.50 20.38 16.44
C ALA A 45 -6.18 20.71 14.98
N ALA A 46 -5.77 21.95 14.75
CA ALA A 46 -5.37 22.49 13.46
C ALA A 46 -4.20 21.72 12.85
N VAL A 47 -4.50 20.65 12.11
CA VAL A 47 -3.56 20.16 11.11
C VAL A 47 -3.50 21.27 10.08
N VAL A 48 -2.30 21.80 9.86
CA VAL A 48 -1.97 22.43 8.58
C VAL A 48 -1.99 21.30 7.54
N THR A 49 -3.16 20.72 7.31
CA THR A 49 -3.54 20.06 6.06
C THR A 49 -3.65 21.22 5.12
N SER A 50 -2.48 21.78 4.79
CA SER A 50 -2.38 23.01 4.03
C SER A 50 -3.21 22.74 2.80
N ARG A 51 -4.04 23.73 2.47
CA ARG A 51 -4.97 23.73 1.35
C ARG A 51 -4.33 23.20 0.05
N ARG A 52 -3.00 23.11 -0.03
CA ARG A 52 -2.17 22.40 -1.02
C ARG A 52 -2.40 20.89 -1.18
N ALA A 53 -2.58 20.06 -0.14
CA ALA A 53 -2.79 18.61 -0.34
C ALA A 53 -4.16 18.33 -0.98
N ALA A 54 -5.18 19.08 -0.54
CA ALA A 54 -6.47 19.14 -1.20
C ALA A 54 -6.34 19.75 -2.61
N LEU A 55 -5.58 20.84 -2.78
CA LEU A 55 -5.37 21.52 -4.08
C LEU A 55 -4.60 20.68 -5.11
N SER A 56 -3.67 19.80 -4.68
CA SER A 56 -2.92 18.90 -5.56
C SER A 56 -3.77 17.73 -6.06
N LEU A 57 -4.78 17.31 -5.30
CA LEU A 57 -5.83 16.43 -5.81
C LEU A 57 -6.81 17.22 -6.70
N LEU A 58 -7.17 18.45 -6.29
CA LEU A 58 -8.11 19.37 -6.97
C LEU A 58 -7.62 19.89 -8.33
N ALA A 59 -6.32 19.89 -8.61
CA ALA A 59 -5.78 20.45 -9.86
C ALA A 59 -5.86 19.50 -11.06
N GLY A 60 -6.44 18.30 -10.92
CA GLY A 60 -6.70 17.45 -12.08
C GLY A 60 -7.62 16.24 -11.88
N ALA A 61 -7.95 15.85 -10.64
CA ALA A 61 -9.05 14.94 -10.37
C ALA A 61 -10.21 15.77 -9.78
N ALA A 62 -11.43 15.54 -10.23
CA ALA A 62 -12.62 16.14 -9.67
C ALA A 62 -12.88 15.55 -8.26
N ALA A 63 -11.98 15.82 -7.31
CA ALA A 63 -12.03 15.23 -5.99
C ALA A 63 -13.06 15.95 -5.11
N ILE A 64 -13.94 15.18 -4.48
CA ILE A 64 -15.04 15.66 -3.66
C ILE A 64 -14.81 15.25 -2.21
N ALA A 65 -15.06 16.17 -1.28
CA ALA A 65 -15.02 15.87 0.14
C ALA A 65 -16.24 15.03 0.52
N VAL A 66 -16.02 13.91 1.20
CA VAL A 66 -17.09 13.00 1.61
C VAL A 66 -17.15 12.80 3.12
N LYS A 67 -18.36 12.50 3.60
CA LYS A 67 -18.65 12.30 5.03
C LYS A 67 -18.40 10.87 5.51
N GLU A 68 -18.14 9.94 4.59
CA GLU A 68 -17.81 8.55 4.93
C GLU A 68 -16.59 8.49 5.85
N ARG A 69 -16.64 7.57 6.82
CA ARG A 69 -15.58 7.30 7.78
C ARG A 69 -15.32 5.80 7.77
N GLU A 70 -14.21 5.43 7.16
CA GLU A 70 -13.74 4.05 7.04
C GLU A 70 -12.86 3.66 8.24
N PHE A 71 -12.13 4.63 8.82
CA PHE A 71 -11.14 4.38 9.86
C PHE A 71 -11.43 5.14 11.17
N PRO A 72 -11.11 4.54 12.34
CA PRO A 72 -11.10 5.26 13.61
C PRO A 72 -10.13 6.45 13.56
N GLY A 73 -10.57 7.60 14.09
CA GLY A 73 -9.79 8.85 14.06
C GLY A 73 -9.70 9.51 12.68
N GLN A 74 -10.48 9.04 11.69
CA GLN A 74 -10.52 9.68 10.37
C GLN A 74 -11.17 11.06 10.45
N VAL A 75 -10.38 12.08 10.14
CA VAL A 75 -10.82 13.49 10.17
C VAL A 75 -11.26 13.98 8.80
N LEU A 76 -10.77 13.36 7.73
CA LEU A 76 -10.97 13.78 6.36
C LEU A 76 -11.07 12.58 5.41
N ARG A 77 -11.91 12.71 4.39
CA ARG A 77 -11.91 11.86 3.20
C ARG A 77 -12.20 12.70 1.96
N TYR A 78 -11.38 12.53 0.93
CA TYR A 78 -11.66 12.97 -0.43
C TYR A 78 -11.68 11.76 -1.35
N GLU A 79 -12.55 11.77 -2.35
CA GLU A 79 -12.59 10.75 -3.39
C GLU A 79 -12.77 11.37 -4.77
N ASP A 80 -12.31 10.70 -5.82
CA ASP A 80 -12.58 11.09 -7.20
C ASP A 80 -14.08 10.92 -7.50
N ASN A 81 -14.70 11.97 -8.05
CA ASN A 81 -16.11 11.98 -8.45
C ASN A 81 -16.49 10.83 -9.42
N PHE A 82 -15.55 10.28 -10.18
CA PHE A 82 -15.83 9.20 -11.14
C PHE A 82 -15.50 7.80 -10.61
N ASP A 83 -14.75 7.69 -9.52
CA ASP A 83 -14.26 6.42 -8.99
C ASP A 83 -13.87 6.56 -7.51
N ALA A 84 -14.72 6.07 -6.62
CA ALA A 84 -14.49 6.11 -5.18
C ALA A 84 -13.28 5.27 -4.73
N THR A 85 -12.75 4.37 -5.57
CA THR A 85 -11.50 3.64 -5.26
C THR A 85 -10.30 4.59 -5.23
N SER A 86 -10.35 5.64 -6.03
CA SER A 86 -9.34 6.70 -6.07
C SER A 86 -9.66 7.74 -4.98
N ASN A 87 -9.00 7.65 -3.83
CA ASN A 87 -9.33 8.46 -2.66
C ASN A 87 -8.12 8.81 -1.79
N LEU A 88 -8.35 9.72 -0.85
CA LEU A 88 -7.40 10.13 0.18
C LEU A 88 -8.11 10.26 1.51
N SER A 89 -7.52 9.71 2.55
CA SER A 89 -8.00 9.77 3.93
C SER A 89 -6.90 10.27 4.86
N VAL A 90 -7.23 11.18 5.77
CA VAL A 90 -6.34 11.60 6.86
C VAL A 90 -6.91 11.12 8.18
N ILE A 91 -6.06 10.50 8.97
CA ILE A 91 -6.39 9.78 10.20
C ILE A 91 -5.48 10.29 11.30
N ILE A 92 -6.07 10.60 12.45
CA ILE A 92 -5.37 11.13 13.61
C ILE A 92 -5.81 10.33 14.82
N ASN A 93 -4.88 9.58 15.40
CA ASN A 93 -5.13 8.77 16.58
C ASN A 93 -4.18 9.16 17.72
N PRO A 94 -4.62 9.17 18.98
CA PRO A 94 -3.71 9.33 20.11
C PRO A 94 -2.64 8.24 20.11
N THR A 95 -1.41 8.58 20.52
CA THR A 95 -0.32 7.61 20.67
C THR A 95 0.57 7.93 21.87
N THR A 96 1.11 6.89 22.49
CA THR A 96 2.11 7.01 23.55
C THR A 96 3.54 7.16 23.01
N LYS A 97 3.72 6.99 21.69
CA LYS A 97 5.02 7.12 21.01
C LYS A 97 5.41 8.59 20.91
N LYS A 98 6.71 8.88 21.01
CA LYS A 98 7.23 10.26 20.91
C LYS A 98 7.61 10.60 19.48
N THR A 99 8.10 9.62 18.74
CA THR A 99 8.49 9.73 17.33
C THR A 99 7.97 8.53 16.55
N ILE A 100 7.82 8.67 15.23
CA ILE A 100 7.36 7.59 14.36
C ILE A 100 8.31 6.39 14.39
N THR A 101 9.60 6.60 14.68
CA THR A 101 10.61 5.53 14.78
C THR A 101 10.40 4.59 15.96
N ASP A 102 9.62 5.01 16.96
CA ASP A 102 9.28 4.15 18.11
C ASP A 102 8.29 3.03 17.73
N TYR A 103 7.79 3.03 16.48
CA TYR A 103 6.99 1.95 15.90
C TYR A 103 7.84 0.84 15.26
N GLY A 104 9.17 0.99 15.17
CA GLY A 104 10.04 0.07 14.43
C GLY A 104 10.27 0.54 12.99
N SER A 105 10.66 -0.35 12.07
CA SER A 105 10.82 -0.03 10.65
C SER A 105 9.48 0.37 9.99
N PRO A 106 9.49 0.97 8.78
CA PRO A 106 8.25 1.25 8.05
C PRO A 106 7.35 0.02 7.86
N GLU A 107 7.94 -1.16 7.61
CA GLU A 107 7.21 -2.43 7.45
C GLU A 107 6.62 -2.95 8.77
N GLU A 108 7.36 -2.80 9.88
CA GLU A 108 6.87 -3.11 11.22
C GLU A 108 5.73 -2.16 11.64
N PHE A 109 5.83 -0.90 11.25
CA PHE A 109 4.73 0.07 11.38
C PHE A 109 3.52 -0.35 10.55
N LEU A 110 3.71 -0.71 9.27
CA LEU A 110 2.62 -1.17 8.40
C LEU A 110 1.88 -2.37 8.98
N SER A 111 2.62 -3.31 9.59
CA SER A 111 2.04 -4.47 10.28
C SER A 111 1.08 -4.06 11.40
N GLN A 112 1.40 -3.00 12.14
CA GLN A 112 0.58 -2.48 13.25
C GLN A 112 -0.62 -1.69 12.75
N VAL A 113 -0.51 -1.03 11.60
CA VAL A 113 -1.61 -0.28 10.96
C VAL A 113 -2.23 -1.03 9.78
N GLY A 114 -2.11 -2.36 9.74
CA GLY A 114 -2.55 -3.18 8.61
C GLY A 114 -4.05 -3.08 8.31
N PHE A 115 -4.87 -2.65 9.28
CA PHE A 115 -6.28 -2.37 9.08
C PHE A 115 -6.54 -1.31 7.98
N LEU A 116 -5.57 -0.44 7.70
CA LEU A 116 -5.64 0.56 6.63
C LEU A 116 -5.75 -0.05 5.23
N LEU A 117 -5.25 -1.29 5.05
CA LEU A 117 -5.24 -1.99 3.78
C LEU A 117 -6.57 -2.69 3.47
N GLY A 118 -7.52 -2.66 4.41
CA GLY A 118 -8.75 -3.43 4.37
C GLY A 118 -8.60 -4.79 5.06
N GLN A 119 -9.74 -5.38 5.41
CA GLN A 119 -9.81 -6.69 6.04
C GLN A 119 -10.49 -7.68 5.10
N GLN A 120 -9.93 -8.87 4.99
CA GLN A 120 -10.59 -9.96 4.28
C GLN A 120 -11.82 -10.39 5.09
N SER A 121 -13.01 -10.17 4.53
CA SER A 121 -14.27 -10.58 5.15
C SER A 121 -14.60 -12.05 4.86
N TYR A 122 -14.07 -12.62 3.77
CA TYR A 122 -14.26 -14.03 3.41
C TYR A 122 -13.44 -14.95 4.33
N GLY A 123 -14.12 -15.77 5.13
CA GLY A 123 -13.49 -16.78 6.01
C GLY A 123 -13.67 -18.22 5.52
N GLY A 124 -14.05 -18.41 4.26
CA GLY A 124 -14.21 -19.73 3.66
C GLY A 124 -12.88 -20.34 3.25
N LYS A 125 -12.88 -21.63 2.95
CA LYS A 125 -11.71 -22.32 2.42
C LYS A 125 -11.61 -22.15 0.91
N THR A 126 -10.44 -21.81 0.39
CA THR A 126 -10.22 -21.71 -1.06
C THR A 126 -8.76 -21.99 -1.44
N ASP A 127 -8.57 -22.84 -2.44
CA ASP A 127 -7.27 -23.13 -3.05
C ASP A 127 -7.29 -22.82 -4.57
N SER A 128 -8.34 -22.15 -5.05
CA SER A 128 -8.57 -21.90 -6.48
C SER A 128 -8.22 -20.47 -6.91
N GLU A 129 -7.71 -19.65 -5.99
CA GLU A 129 -7.28 -18.29 -6.30
C GLU A 129 -5.84 -18.30 -6.83
N GLY A 130 -5.71 -18.26 -8.15
CA GLY A 130 -4.41 -18.31 -8.81
C GLY A 130 -3.48 -17.19 -8.35
N GLY A 131 -2.33 -17.56 -7.76
CA GLY A 131 -1.34 -16.59 -7.27
C GLY A 131 -1.57 -16.08 -5.84
N PHE A 132 -2.50 -16.68 -5.10
CA PHE A 132 -2.73 -16.41 -3.68
C PHE A 132 -2.36 -17.63 -2.82
N GLU A 133 -2.11 -17.38 -1.54
CA GLU A 133 -1.96 -18.44 -0.54
C GLU A 133 -3.31 -19.15 -0.30
N SER A 134 -3.28 -20.39 0.18
CA SER A 134 -4.48 -21.11 0.61
C SER A 134 -5.33 -20.28 1.58
N ASP A 135 -6.63 -20.24 1.33
CA ASP A 135 -7.66 -19.48 2.06
C ASP A 135 -7.53 -17.94 1.98
N ALA A 136 -6.55 -17.40 1.24
CA ALA A 136 -6.38 -15.97 1.04
C ALA A 136 -7.03 -15.49 -0.27
N VAL A 137 -7.87 -14.45 -0.17
CA VAL A 137 -8.47 -13.77 -1.32
C VAL A 137 -7.98 -12.33 -1.49
N ALA A 138 -7.06 -11.90 -0.61
CA ALA A 138 -6.42 -10.60 -0.68
C ALA A 138 -4.94 -10.71 -0.27
N THR A 139 -4.08 -9.94 -0.93
CA THR A 139 -2.65 -9.86 -0.63
C THR A 139 -2.19 -8.41 -0.64
N ALA A 140 -1.16 -8.11 0.16
CA ALA A 140 -0.50 -6.81 0.23
C ALA A 140 1.01 -6.97 0.03
N ASN A 141 1.56 -6.24 -0.94
CA ASN A 141 2.99 -6.23 -1.24
C ASN A 141 3.55 -4.81 -1.07
N VAL A 142 4.56 -4.65 -0.22
CA VAL A 142 5.32 -3.40 -0.13
C VAL A 142 6.17 -3.25 -1.39
N LEU A 143 5.96 -2.17 -2.13
CA LEU A 143 6.72 -1.83 -3.34
C LEU A 143 7.91 -0.91 -3.01
N GLU A 144 7.68 0.06 -2.13
CA GLU A 144 8.67 1.04 -1.71
C GLU A 144 8.43 1.41 -0.25
N SER A 145 9.50 1.64 0.49
CA SER A 145 9.46 2.17 1.84
C SER A 145 10.62 3.14 2.04
N SER A 146 10.36 4.24 2.72
CA SER A 146 11.38 5.23 3.07
C SER A 146 11.04 5.94 4.37
N ALA A 147 12.07 6.53 4.99
CA ALA A 147 11.96 7.28 6.23
C ALA A 147 12.53 8.70 6.06
N PRO A 148 11.84 9.59 5.31
CA PRO A 148 12.33 10.96 5.10
C PRO A 148 12.14 11.84 6.33
N VAL A 149 13.02 12.82 6.49
CA VAL A 149 12.87 13.91 7.47
C VAL A 149 12.40 15.16 6.73
N VAL A 150 11.23 15.68 7.10
CA VAL A 150 10.62 16.88 6.51
C VAL A 150 10.41 17.89 7.62
N ASP A 151 10.98 19.09 7.46
CA ASP A 151 10.91 20.18 8.46
C ASP A 151 11.30 19.75 9.88
N GLY A 152 12.31 18.88 9.98
CA GLY A 152 12.81 18.36 11.26
C GLY A 152 11.96 17.26 11.90
N LYS A 153 10.83 16.86 11.28
CA LYS A 153 10.01 15.72 11.74
C LYS A 153 10.29 14.49 10.89
N GLN A 154 10.38 13.35 11.54
CA GLN A 154 10.57 12.06 10.89
C GLN A 154 9.22 11.55 10.36
N TYR A 155 9.21 11.10 9.11
CA TYR A 155 8.06 10.48 8.47
C TYR A 155 8.41 9.06 8.03
N TYR A 156 7.37 8.23 7.89
CA TYR A 156 7.39 7.03 7.07
C TYR A 156 6.56 7.25 5.82
N SER A 157 7.10 6.85 4.67
CA SER A 157 6.42 6.81 3.39
C SER A 157 6.49 5.39 2.85
N ILE A 158 5.33 4.78 2.62
CA ILE A 158 5.21 3.36 2.27
C ILE A 158 4.24 3.24 1.10
N THR A 159 4.69 2.62 0.03
CA THR A 159 3.87 2.28 -1.14
C THR A 159 3.56 0.80 -1.09
N VAL A 160 2.28 0.46 -1.05
CA VAL A 160 1.76 -0.90 -0.99
C VAL A 160 0.88 -1.15 -2.21
N LEU A 161 1.07 -2.29 -2.86
CA LEU A 161 0.13 -2.80 -3.86
C LEU A 161 -0.68 -3.92 -3.25
N THR A 162 -1.98 -3.68 -3.09
CA THR A 162 -2.92 -4.71 -2.67
C THR A 162 -3.60 -5.33 -3.87
N ARG A 163 -3.77 -6.65 -3.89
CA ARG A 163 -4.53 -7.36 -4.92
C ARG A 163 -5.58 -8.24 -4.28
N THR A 164 -6.72 -8.37 -4.95
CA THR A 164 -7.83 -9.24 -4.58
C THR A 164 -8.03 -10.31 -5.64
N ALA A 165 -8.58 -11.45 -5.24
CA ALA A 165 -8.75 -12.62 -6.10
C ALA A 165 -9.67 -12.37 -7.31
N ASP A 166 -10.68 -11.52 -7.14
CA ASP A 166 -11.57 -11.08 -8.22
C ASP A 166 -10.90 -10.17 -9.26
N GLY A 167 -9.67 -9.71 -8.99
CA GLY A 167 -8.90 -8.86 -9.88
C GLY A 167 -9.44 -7.43 -9.98
N ASP A 168 -10.21 -6.95 -9.01
CA ASP A 168 -10.76 -5.60 -9.00
C ASP A 168 -9.68 -4.53 -9.27
N GLU A 169 -9.92 -3.73 -10.30
CA GLU A 169 -9.03 -2.71 -10.84
C GLU A 169 -7.57 -3.15 -11.15
N GLY A 170 -7.26 -4.45 -11.17
CA GLY A 170 -5.90 -4.98 -11.27
C GLY A 170 -5.09 -4.88 -9.97
N GLY A 171 -5.73 -4.51 -8.86
CA GLY A 171 -5.12 -4.15 -7.59
C GLY A 171 -5.21 -2.66 -7.30
N LYS A 172 -4.79 -2.26 -6.10
CA LYS A 172 -4.85 -0.88 -5.61
C LYS A 172 -3.48 -0.46 -5.09
N HIS A 173 -2.96 0.63 -5.63
CA HIS A 173 -1.76 1.28 -5.10
C HIS A 173 -2.18 2.15 -3.93
N GLN A 174 -1.62 1.88 -2.77
CA GLN A 174 -1.89 2.58 -1.52
C GLN A 174 -0.60 3.22 -1.02
N LEU A 175 -0.58 4.55 -0.95
CA LEU A 175 0.53 5.35 -0.45
C LEU A 175 0.19 5.83 0.95
N ILE A 176 0.97 5.40 1.92
CA ILE A 176 0.81 5.70 3.33
C ILE A 176 1.96 6.61 3.75
N THR A 177 1.63 7.83 4.19
CA THR A 177 2.59 8.77 4.79
C THR A 177 2.19 9.01 6.24
N ALA A 178 3.10 8.75 7.18
CA ALA A 178 2.79 8.80 8.61
C ALA A 178 3.88 9.52 9.41
N THR A 179 3.47 10.21 10.48
CA THR A 179 4.38 10.83 11.46
C THR A 179 3.72 10.90 12.84
N VAL A 180 4.51 11.19 13.87
CA VAL A 180 4.04 11.43 15.23
C VAL A 180 4.37 12.85 15.63
N ALA A 181 3.37 13.58 16.14
CA ALA A 181 3.55 14.90 16.71
C ALA A 181 2.53 15.10 17.84
N ASP A 182 2.89 15.85 18.88
CA ASP A 182 1.99 16.23 19.99
C ASP A 182 1.21 15.06 20.61
N GLY A 183 1.85 13.90 20.75
CA GLY A 183 1.22 12.69 21.30
C GLY A 183 0.13 12.08 20.41
N LYS A 184 0.11 12.42 19.12
CA LYS A 184 -0.83 11.90 18.12
C LYS A 184 -0.06 11.29 16.94
N LEU A 185 -0.54 10.15 16.47
CA LEU A 185 -0.16 9.53 15.21
C LEU A 185 -1.00 10.12 14.09
N TYR A 186 -0.34 10.73 13.13
CA TYR A 186 -0.94 11.28 11.92
C TYR A 186 -0.64 10.34 10.76
N VAL A 187 -1.68 9.92 10.05
CA VAL A 187 -1.56 9.07 8.87
C VAL A 187 -2.35 9.68 7.72
N CYS A 188 -1.69 9.87 6.59
CA CYS A 188 -2.31 10.15 5.30
C CYS A 188 -2.23 8.89 4.46
N LYS A 189 -3.38 8.38 4.02
CA LYS A 189 -3.49 7.27 3.06
C LYS A 189 -4.11 7.80 1.79
N ALA A 190 -3.39 7.71 0.68
CA ALA A 190 -3.90 8.02 -0.65
C ALA A 190 -3.86 6.75 -1.51
N GLN A 191 -4.87 6.50 -2.33
CA GLN A 191 -4.93 5.31 -3.15
C GLN A 191 -5.60 5.54 -4.49
N ALA A 192 -5.32 4.65 -5.44
CA ALA A 192 -6.08 4.47 -6.67
C ALA A 192 -5.92 3.03 -7.17
N GLY A 193 -6.91 2.51 -7.90
CA GLY A 193 -6.77 1.24 -8.59
C GLY A 193 -5.71 1.29 -9.69
N ASP A 194 -5.07 0.16 -9.95
CA ASP A 194 -4.01 0.03 -10.93
C ASP A 194 -4.48 0.49 -12.32
N LYS A 195 -5.73 0.14 -12.71
CA LYS A 195 -6.38 0.61 -13.93
C LYS A 195 -6.35 2.14 -14.12
N ARG A 196 -6.50 2.91 -13.04
CA ARG A 196 -6.46 4.39 -13.05
C ARG A 196 -5.04 4.92 -12.82
N TRP A 197 -4.24 4.19 -12.06
CA TRP A 197 -2.87 4.51 -11.72
C TRP A 197 -2.04 4.87 -12.95
N PHE A 198 -2.00 3.98 -13.94
CA PHE A 198 -1.26 4.21 -15.19
C PHE A 198 -1.99 5.14 -16.19
N LYS A 199 -3.22 5.56 -15.90
CA LYS A 199 -4.00 6.54 -16.69
C LYS A 199 -3.90 7.97 -16.14
N GLY A 200 -2.94 8.23 -15.26
CA GLY A 200 -2.64 9.57 -14.75
C GLY A 200 -2.94 9.77 -13.27
N ALA A 201 -3.70 8.87 -12.63
CA ALA A 201 -4.00 8.98 -11.20
C ALA A 201 -2.74 8.92 -10.34
N LYS A 202 -1.71 8.16 -10.78
CA LYS A 202 -0.40 8.06 -10.11
C LYS A 202 0.14 9.42 -9.67
N LYS A 203 0.20 10.39 -10.58
CA LYS A 203 0.74 11.72 -10.30
C LYS A 203 -0.02 12.41 -9.16
N PHE A 204 -1.35 12.30 -9.14
CA PHE A 204 -2.17 12.96 -8.13
C PHE A 204 -2.05 12.28 -6.77
N VAL A 205 -2.04 10.94 -6.75
CA VAL A 205 -1.88 10.15 -5.52
C VAL A 205 -0.49 10.37 -4.91
N GLU A 206 0.58 10.30 -5.72
CA GLU A 206 1.96 10.56 -5.27
C GLU A 206 2.13 11.99 -4.75
N ASN A 207 1.61 12.99 -5.47
CA ASN A 207 1.67 14.38 -5.02
C ASN A 207 0.89 14.60 -3.73
N ALA A 208 -0.29 14.00 -3.61
CA ALA A 208 -1.12 14.17 -2.42
C ALA A 208 -0.45 13.55 -1.18
N ALA A 209 0.04 12.31 -1.28
CA ALA A 209 0.79 11.65 -0.21
C ALA A 209 2.10 12.40 0.12
N GLY A 210 2.89 12.77 -0.91
CA GLY A 210 4.17 13.46 -0.72
C GLY A 210 4.06 14.92 -0.24
N SER A 211 2.89 15.55 -0.40
CA SER A 211 2.62 16.89 0.13
C SER A 211 2.14 16.91 1.58
N PHE A 212 1.95 15.73 2.20
CA PHE A 212 1.46 15.64 3.56
C PHE A 212 2.52 16.08 4.56
N SER A 213 2.18 17.06 5.39
CA SER A 213 3.05 17.61 6.43
C SER A 213 2.25 17.98 7.67
N VAL A 214 2.84 17.78 8.84
CA VAL A 214 2.29 18.17 10.15
C VAL A 214 3.20 19.22 10.76
N ALA A 215 2.62 20.37 11.12
CA ALA A 215 3.31 21.48 11.79
C ALA A 215 3.73 21.11 13.21
#